data_AF-A0A016TYR4-F1
#
_entry.id   AF-A0A016TYR4-F1
#
_cell.length_a   1.000
_cell.length_b   1.000
_cell.length_c   1.000
_cell.angle_alpha   90.00
_cell.angle_beta   90.00
_cell.angle_gamma   90.00
#
_symmetry.space_group_name_H-M   'P 1'
#
loop_
_entity.id
_entity.type
_entity.pdbx_description
1 polymer ?
#
loop_
_entity_poly.entity_id
_entity_poly.type
_entity_poly.pdbx_seq_one_letter_code
_entity_poly.pdbx_strand_id
1 'polypeptide(L)' 'MAWDTHNEVGCAVAKCSSSGKTHVVCNYLPKAKAEGKQIYKMGPTCRRCHDYQSGGASGMCYNGICVIPS' A
#
# COMPACT_ATOMS: atom_id res chain seq x y z
N MET A 1 4.38 2.54 -1.86
CA MET A 1 4.87 2.67 -0.47
C MET A 1 3.87 3.42 0.40
N ALA A 2 3.77 4.75 0.36
CA ALA A 2 2.88 5.50 1.26
C ALA A 2 1.46 5.80 0.73
N TRP A 3 1.06 5.19 -0.39
CA TRP A 3 -0.23 5.46 -1.01
C TRP A 3 -1.32 4.73 -0.23
N ASP A 4 -2.28 5.44 0.35
CA ASP A 4 -3.22 4.88 1.35
C ASP A 4 -4.18 3.84 0.77
N THR A 5 -4.48 3.91 -0.51
CA THR A 5 -5.28 2.89 -1.21
C THR A 5 -4.50 1.66 -1.64
N HIS A 6 -3.15 1.63 -1.57
CA HIS A 6 -2.39 0.41 -1.88
C HIS A 6 -2.41 -0.52 -0.66
N ASN A 7 -3.00 -1.70 -0.80
CA ASN A 7 -3.13 -2.69 0.27
C ASN A 7 -2.34 -3.99 0.00
N GLU A 8 -1.73 -4.10 -1.17
CA GLU A 8 -0.95 -5.28 -1.58
C GLU A 8 0.42 -4.87 -2.12
N VAL A 9 1.44 -5.68 -1.80
CA VAL A 9 2.80 -5.52 -2.29
C VAL A 9 3.42 -6.87 -2.61
N GLY A 10 4.08 -6.96 -3.76
CA GLY A 10 4.87 -8.11 -4.16
C GLY A 10 6.26 -7.67 -4.61
N CYS A 11 7.32 -8.26 -4.06
CA CYS A 11 8.70 -7.90 -4.38
C CYS A 11 9.50 -9.09 -4.92
N ALA A 12 10.43 -8.81 -5.83
CA ALA A 12 11.39 -9.76 -6.37
C ALA A 12 12.81 -9.21 -6.21
N VAL A 13 13.76 -10.10 -5.91
CA VAL A 13 15.18 -9.76 -5.72
C VAL A 13 16.01 -10.61 -6.66
N ALA A 14 16.88 -9.98 -7.44
CA ALA A 14 17.77 -10.66 -8.38
C ALA A 14 19.21 -10.11 -8.26
N LYS A 15 20.20 -11.01 -8.21
CA LYS A 15 21.61 -10.63 -8.32
C LYS A 15 22.01 -10.68 -9.79
N CYS A 16 22.38 -9.54 -10.36
CA CYS A 16 22.76 -9.41 -11.76
C CYS A 16 24.29 -9.49 -11.89
N SER A 17 24.79 -10.69 -12.15
CA SER A 17 26.22 -11.03 -12.25
C SER A 17 26.99 -10.19 -13.28
N SER A 18 26.37 -9.81 -14.39
CA SER A 18 26.98 -8.94 -15.41
C SER A 18 27.29 -7.52 -14.93
N SER A 19 26.57 -7.03 -13.92
CA SER A 19 26.74 -5.67 -13.37
C SER A 19 27.32 -5.68 -11.95
N GLY A 20 27.40 -6.84 -11.32
CA GLY A 20 27.73 -7.00 -9.90
C GLY A 20 26.70 -6.42 -8.92
N LYS A 21 25.50 -6.04 -9.39
CA LYS A 21 24.48 -5.35 -8.59
C LYS A 21 23.34 -6.28 -8.19
N THR A 22 22.68 -5.95 -7.07
CA THR A 22 21.41 -6.55 -6.66
C THR A 22 20.27 -5.63 -7.07
N HIS A 23 19.34 -6.15 -7.86
CA HIS A 23 18.12 -5.47 -8.25
C HIS A 23 16.97 -5.92 -7.36
N VAL A 24 16.20 -4.96 -6.85
CA VAL A 24 14.98 -5.20 -6.08
C VAL A 24 13.85 -4.49 -6.81
N VAL A 25 12.80 -5.23 -7.15
CA VAL A 25 11.62 -4.71 -7.83
C VAL A 25 10.40 -5.01 -6.99
N CYS A 26 9.62 -3.99 -6.66
CA CYS A 26 8.36 -4.14 -5.92
C CYS A 26 7.19 -3.58 -6.74
N ASN A 27 6.14 -4.38 -6.88
CA ASN A 27 4.86 -4.00 -7.43
C ASN A 27 3.88 -3.72 -6.28
N TYR A 28 3.00 -2.73 -6.49
CA TYR A 28 1.99 -2.33 -5.51
C TYR A 28 0.62 -2.32 -6.17
N LEU A 29 -0.37 -2.88 -5.48
CA LEU A 29 -1.75 -2.94 -5.94
C LEU A 29 -2.71 -2.33 -4.90
N PRO A 30 -3.90 -1.88 -5.34
CA PRO A 30 -4.30 -1.61 -6.72
C PRO A 30 -3.48 -0.48 -7.37
N LYS A 31 -3.39 -0.44 -8.70
CA LYS A 31 -2.69 0.63 -9.41
C LYS A 31 -3.45 1.96 -9.27
N ALA A 32 -3.14 2.72 -8.21
CA ALA A 32 -3.82 3.97 -7.88
C ALA A 32 -2.95 5.23 -8.07
N LYS A 33 -1.62 5.06 -8.22
CA LYS A 33 -0.68 6.16 -8.41
C LYS A 33 -0.95 6.89 -9.73
N ALA A 34 -1.32 8.16 -9.64
CA ALA A 34 -1.46 9.08 -10.76
C ALA A 34 -1.01 10.49 -10.38
N GLU A 35 -0.51 11.25 -11.35
CA GLU A 35 -0.04 12.63 -11.13
C GLU A 35 -1.18 13.54 -10.65
N GLY A 36 -0.87 14.46 -9.73
CA GLY A 36 -1.84 15.37 -9.13
C GLY A 36 -2.87 14.71 -8.20
N LYS A 37 -2.84 13.39 -8.00
CA LYS A 37 -3.70 12.69 -7.03
C LYS A 37 -3.09 12.71 -5.64
N GLN A 38 -3.96 12.78 -4.65
CA GLN A 38 -3.59 12.75 -3.24
C GLN A 38 -3.08 11.35 -2.87
N ILE A 39 -1.87 11.31 -2.28
CA ILE A 39 -1.19 10.06 -1.90
C ILE A 39 -1.87 9.42 -0.69
N TYR A 40 -2.25 10.23 0.30
CA TYR A 40 -3.00 9.78 1.47
C TYR A 40 -3.84 10.91 2.08
N LYS A 41 -4.94 10.55 2.76
CA LYS A 41 -5.78 11.52 3.49
C LYS A 41 -5.12 11.97 4.79
N MET A 42 -4.89 13.28 4.94
CA MET A 42 -4.40 13.87 6.20
C MET A 42 -5.47 13.85 7.29
N GLY A 43 -5.03 13.69 8.55
CA GLY A 43 -5.88 13.72 9.73
C GLY A 43 -5.36 12.84 10.86
N PRO A 44 -6.10 12.73 11.97
CA PRO A 44 -5.74 11.85 13.08
C PRO A 44 -5.67 10.38 12.63
N THR A 45 -4.72 9.65 13.20
CA THR A 45 -4.50 8.23 12.94
C THR A 45 -5.81 7.44 13.04
N CYS A 46 -6.06 6.57 12.06
CA CYS A 46 -7.23 5.68 11.98
C CYS A 46 -8.62 6.33 11.93
N ARG A 47 -8.76 7.66 11.95
CA ARG A 47 -10.07 8.34 11.96
C ARG A 47 -10.93 8.00 10.73
N ARG A 48 -10.30 7.55 9.66
CA ARG A 48 -10.90 7.26 8.35
C ARG A 48 -10.83 5.79 7.93
N CYS A 49 -10.59 4.84 8.85
CA CYS A 49 -10.52 3.42 8.42
C CYS A 49 -11.84 2.88 7.85
N HIS A 50 -12.97 3.50 8.19
CA HIS A 50 -14.27 3.22 7.58
C HIS A 50 -14.37 3.59 6.10
N ASP A 51 -13.46 4.44 5.57
CA ASP A 51 -13.40 4.75 4.13
C ASP A 51 -12.95 3.53 3.31
N TYR A 52 -12.30 2.55 3.94
CA TYR A 52 -11.80 1.33 3.30
C TYR A 52 -12.72 0.17 3.67
N GLN A 53 -13.22 -0.55 2.66
CA GLN A 53 -14.13 -1.67 2.85
C GLN A 53 -13.89 -2.76 1.81
N SER A 54 -14.08 -4.01 2.23
CA SER A 54 -14.12 -5.18 1.35
C SER A 54 -15.16 -6.15 1.90
N GLY A 55 -15.92 -6.80 1.02
CA GLY A 55 -16.92 -7.80 1.42
C GLY A 55 -18.01 -7.30 2.37
N GLY A 56 -18.28 -5.98 2.40
CA GLY A 56 -19.27 -5.37 3.31
C GLY A 56 -18.75 -5.08 4.73
N ALA A 57 -17.47 -5.32 5.00
CA ALA A 57 -16.85 -5.01 6.27
C ALA A 57 -15.88 -3.82 6.16
N SER A 58 -15.95 -2.91 7.13
CA SER A 58 -15.10 -1.73 7.21
C SER A 58 -13.71 -2.06 7.76
N GLY A 59 -12.72 -1.29 7.34
CA GLY A 59 -11.36 -1.36 7.85
C GLY A 59 -11.29 -1.04 9.34
N MET A 60 -10.51 -1.82 10.08
CA MET A 60 -10.23 -1.63 11.49
C MET A 60 -8.87 -0.98 11.71
N CYS A 61 -8.72 -0.25 12.81
CA CYS A 61 -7.43 0.31 13.20
C CYS A 61 -6.56 -0.75 13.85
N TYR A 62 -5.36 -0.96 13.33
CA TYR A 62 -4.35 -1.83 13.94
C TYR A 62 -2.96 -1.23 13.74
N ASN A 63 -2.18 -1.05 14.81
CA ASN A 63 -0.82 -0.47 14.77
C ASN A 63 -0.71 0.83 13.96
N GLY A 64 -1.72 1.69 14.02
CA GLY A 64 -1.73 2.98 13.32
C GLY A 64 -2.01 2.91 11.81
N ILE A 65 -2.38 1.74 11.29
CA ILE A 65 -2.81 1.54 9.90
C ILE A 65 -4.22 0.94 9.85
N CYS A 66 -4.89 1.08 8.70
CA CYS A 66 -6.20 0.49 8.48
C CYS A 66 -6.03 -0.90 7.87
N VAL A 67 -6.60 -1.92 8.53
CA VAL A 67 -6.59 -3.31 8.09
C VAL A 67 -7.99 -3.68 7.65
N ILE A 68 -8.12 -4.15 6.40
CA ILE A 68 -9.38 -4.61 5.84
C ILE A 68 -9.54 -6.10 6.16
N PRO A 69 -10.66 -6.53 6.75
CA PRO A 69 -10.90 -7.96 6.99
C PRO A 69 -11.00 -8.73 5.66
N SER A 70 -10.39 -9.92 5.64
CA SER A 70 -10.36 -10.84 4.50
C SER A 70 -11.63 -11.68 4.40
#